data_AF-A0A1E5L0C3-F1
#
_entry.id   AF-A0A1E5L0C3-F1
#
_cell.length_a   1.000
_cell.length_b   1.000
_cell.length_c   1.000
_cell.angle_alpha   90.00
_cell.angle_beta   90.00
_cell.angle_gamma   90.00
#
_symmetry.space_group_name_H-M   'P 1'
#
loop_
_entity.id
_entity.type
_entity.pdbx_description
1 polymer ?
#
loop_
_entity_poly.entity_id
_entity_poly.type
_entity_poly.pdbx_seq_one_letter_code
_entity_poly.pdbx_strand_id
1 'polypeptide(L)' 'MDAIEKYEQRLKVYQDQWNIFDEDTRSCRICGCTWNNACPGGCYWITNDLCSQCIEYAGSDIDKVENES' A
#
# COMPACT_ATOMS: atom_id res chain seq x y z
N MET A 1 0.21 -19.89 -30.53
CA MET A 1 -0.23 -18.54 -30.11
C MET A 1 -0.12 -17.65 -31.31
N ASP A 2 -1.24 -17.07 -31.73
CA ASP A 2 -1.26 -16.11 -32.83
C ASP A 2 -0.53 -14.81 -32.41
N ALA A 3 -0.01 -14.06 -33.36
CA ALA A 3 0.74 -12.82 -33.09
C ALA A 3 -0.11 -11.80 -32.30
N ILE A 4 -1.43 -11.81 -32.51
CA ILE A 4 -2.41 -11.01 -31.78
C ILE A 4 -2.44 -11.41 -30.29
N GLU A 5 -2.58 -12.70 -30.01
CA GLU A 5 -2.63 -13.24 -28.64
C GLU A 5 -1.35 -12.91 -27.85
N LYS A 6 -0.18 -12.99 -28.50
CA LYS A 6 1.11 -12.63 -27.88
C LYS A 6 1.22 -11.13 -27.57
N TYR A 7 0.63 -10.29 -28.41
CA TYR A 7 0.60 -8.84 -28.21
C TYR A 7 -0.34 -8.47 -27.05
N GLU A 8 -1.53 -9.06 -26.99
CA GLU A 8 -2.48 -8.89 -25.89
C GLU A 8 -1.90 -9.31 -24.55
N GLN A 9 -1.23 -10.47 -24.48
CA GLN A 9 -0.55 -10.93 -23.27
C GLN A 9 0.52 -9.94 -22.80
N ARG A 10 1.29 -9.36 -23.72
CA ARG A 10 2.31 -8.37 -23.40
C ARG A 10 1.71 -7.06 -22.89
N LEU A 11 0.60 -6.59 -23.48
CA LEU A 11 -0.12 -5.42 -23.00
C LEU A 11 -0.67 -5.63 -21.59
N LYS A 12 -1.21 -6.81 -21.29
CA LYS A 12 -1.71 -7.14 -19.95
C LYS A 12 -0.61 -7.04 -18.89
N VAL A 13 0.59 -7.53 -19.17
CA VAL A 13 1.75 -7.40 -18.27
C VAL A 13 2.13 -5.93 -18.04
N TYR A 14 2.08 -5.08 -19.06
CA TYR A 14 2.33 -3.65 -18.89
C TYR A 14 1.24 -2.96 -18.07
N GLN A 15 -0.02 -3.36 -18.26
CA GLN A 15 -1.15 -2.79 -17.53
C GLN A 15 -1.14 -3.20 -16.05
N ASP A 16 -0.82 -4.46 -15.76
CA ASP A 16 -0.64 -4.97 -14.40
C ASP A 16 0.57 -4.30 -13.71
N GLN A 17 1.67 -4.07 -14.43
CA GLN A 17 2.82 -3.30 -13.93
C GLN A 17 2.49 -1.82 -13.68
N TRP A 18 1.51 -1.25 -14.39
CA TRP A 18 1.08 0.15 -14.21
C TRP A 18 0.09 0.35 -13.05
N ASN A 19 -0.60 -0.71 -12.61
CA ASN A 19 -1.52 -0.68 -11.46
C ASN A 19 -0.80 -0.64 -10.10
N ILE A 20 0.54 -0.59 -10.08
CA ILE A 20 1.36 -0.57 -8.85
C ILE A 20 1.25 0.78 -8.10
N PHE A 21 0.74 1.83 -8.76
CA PHE A 21 0.60 3.18 -8.19
C PHE A 21 -0.86 3.66 -8.11
N ASP A 22 -1.80 2.74 -7.94
CA ASP A 22 -3.19 3.13 -7.72
C ASP A 22 -3.32 3.85 -6.37
N GLU A 23 -3.32 5.19 -6.41
CA GLU A 23 -3.43 6.08 -5.26
C GLU A 23 -4.71 5.81 -4.44
N ASP A 24 -5.76 5.27 -5.09
CA ASP A 24 -7.01 4.91 -4.43
C ASP A 24 -6.90 3.61 -3.60
N THR A 25 -5.90 2.76 -3.89
CA THR A 25 -5.65 1.52 -3.12
C THR A 25 -4.65 1.71 -1.97
N ARG A 26 -4.08 2.92 -1.86
CA ARG A 26 -3.07 3.22 -0.86
C ARG A 26 -3.63 3.13 0.56
N SER A 27 -2.99 2.32 1.40
CA SER A 27 -3.35 2.16 2.81
C SER A 27 -2.12 2.24 3.72
N CYS A 28 -2.29 2.81 4.92
CA CYS A 28 -1.23 2.82 5.92
C CYS A 28 -1.04 1.40 6.48
N ARG A 29 0.17 0.84 6.41
CA ARG A 29 0.48 -0.52 6.90
C ARG A 29 0.27 -0.71 8.42
N ILE A 30 0.23 0.39 9.19
CA ILE A 30 0.06 0.36 10.65
C ILE A 30 -1.42 0.51 11.05
N CYS A 31 -2.11 1.56 10.57
CA CYS A 31 -3.47 1.88 11.00
C CYS A 31 -4.56 1.63 9.94
N GLY A 32 -4.19 1.33 8.70
CA GLY A 32 -5.12 1.07 7.61
C GLY A 32 -5.86 2.29 7.06
N CYS A 33 -5.51 3.53 7.47
CA CYS A 33 -6.14 4.72 6.89
C CYS A 33 -5.91 4.77 5.37
N THR A 34 -6.87 5.31 4.64
CA THR A 34 -6.84 5.48 3.19
C THR A 34 -7.11 6.94 2.82
N TRP A 35 -7.04 7.28 1.53
CA TRP A 35 -7.40 8.62 1.05
C TRP A 35 -8.82 9.04 1.48
N ASN A 36 -9.78 8.13 1.37
CA ASN A 36 -11.19 8.38 1.69
C ASN A 36 -11.54 8.13 3.17
N ASN A 37 -10.62 7.57 3.95
CA ASN A 37 -10.79 7.29 5.37
C ASN A 37 -9.51 7.62 6.14
N ALA A 38 -9.28 8.92 6.31
CA ALA A 38 -8.13 9.44 7.05
C ALA A 38 -8.22 9.15 8.55
N CYS A 39 -7.07 9.24 9.25
CA CYS A 39 -7.04 9.15 10.70
C CYS A 39 -7.90 10.24 11.37
N PRO A 40 -8.39 10.03 12.61
CA PRO A 40 -9.05 11.09 13.38
C PRO A 40 -8.17 12.34 13.47
N GLY A 41 -8.74 13.50 13.14
CA GLY A 41 -7.98 14.77 13.07
C GLY A 41 -7.17 14.97 11.79
N GLY A 42 -7.18 14.00 10.88
CA GLY A 42 -6.45 14.03 9.62
C GLY A 42 -5.03 13.49 9.71
N CYS A 43 -4.53 13.01 8.58
CA CYS A 43 -3.14 12.58 8.39
C CYS A 43 -2.74 12.81 6.93
N TYR A 44 -1.45 12.78 6.65
CA TYR A 44 -0.92 12.82 5.28
C TYR A 44 0.05 11.68 5.05
N TRP A 45 0.31 11.36 3.79
CA TRP A 45 1.22 10.29 3.43
C TRP A 45 2.69 10.72 3.55
N ILE A 46 3.50 9.89 4.19
CA ILE A 46 4.97 10.09 4.32
C ILE A 46 5.72 9.18 3.34
N THR A 47 5.29 7.93 3.23
CA THR A 47 5.78 6.92 2.27
C THR A 47 4.60 6.21 1.62
N ASN A 48 4.83 5.43 0.56
CA ASN A 48 3.78 4.74 -0.21
C ASN A 48 2.77 3.96 0.64
N ASP A 49 3.12 3.54 1.83
CA ASP A 49 2.34 2.68 2.70
C ASP A 49 2.33 3.17 4.17
N LEU A 50 2.65 4.45 4.45
CA LEU A 50 2.71 4.98 5.82
C LEU A 50 2.16 6.41 5.91
N CYS A 51 1.27 6.63 6.89
CA CYS A 51 0.75 7.96 7.21
C CYS A 51 1.55 8.66 8.33
N SER A 52 1.39 9.98 8.42
CA SER A 52 2.07 10.86 9.38
C SER A 52 1.79 10.54 10.84
N GLN A 53 0.62 9.97 11.16
CA GLN A 53 0.25 9.56 12.53
C GLN A 53 1.02 8.32 12.99
N CYS A 54 1.60 7.55 12.05
CA CYS A 54 2.23 6.26 12.35
C CYS A 54 3.76 6.28 12.27
N ILE A 55 4.38 7.46 12.13
CA ILE A 55 5.84 7.59 11.97
C ILE A 55 6.59 6.91 13.11
N GLU A 56 6.14 7.07 14.34
CA GLU A 56 6.80 6.52 15.54
C GLU A 56 6.80 4.99 15.57
N TYR A 57 5.85 4.34 14.88
CA TYR A 57 5.72 2.87 14.81
C TYR A 57 6.45 2.29 13.60
N ALA A 58 6.99 3.12 12.71
CA ALA A 58 7.57 2.67 11.45
C ALA A 58 8.94 2.00 11.59
N GLY A 59 9.65 2.23 12.70
CA GLY A 59 10.94 1.62 13.02
C GLY A 59 10.85 0.47 14.02
N SER A 60 9.65 0.16 14.51
CA SER A 60 9.42 -0.96 15.41
C SER A 60 8.93 -2.15 14.58
N ASP A 61 9.87 -2.94 14.08
CA ASP A 61 9.62 -4.36 13.82
C ASP A 61 9.27 -5.02 15.17
N ILE A 62 8.05 -4.79 15.67
CA ILE A 62 7.50 -5.51 16.82
C ILE A 62 7.14 -6.89 16.29
N ASP A 63 8.15 -7.76 16.19
CA ASP A 63 7.92 -9.17 16.40
C ASP A 63 7.13 -9.32 17.70
N LYS A 64 5.98 -9.99 17.58
CA LYS A 64 5.05 -10.28 18.67
C LYS A 64 5.81 -10.88 19.86
N VAL A 65 6.07 -10.07 20.88
CA VAL A 65 6.32 -10.56 22.22
C VAL A 65 5.10 -10.18 23.05
N GLU A 66 4.07 -11.01 22.96
CA GLU A 66 3.06 -11.09 24.01
C GLU A 66 3.79 -11.54 25.28
N ASN A 67 3.96 -10.62 26.22
CA ASN A 67 4.39 -10.91 27.56
C ASN A 67 3.26 -10.50 28.49
N GLU A 68 2.30 -11.41 28.68
CA GLU A 68 1.39 -11.38 29.83
C GLU A 68 1.80 -12.51 30.78
N SER A 69 2.53 -12.09 31.82
CA SER A 69 2.41 -12.43 33.25
C SER A 69 1.96 -13.84 33.65
#